data_AF-A0A0W7WIS0-F1
#
_entry.id   AF-A0A0W7WIS0-F1
#
_cell.length_a   1.000
_cell.length_b   1.000
_cell.length_c   1.000
_cell.angle_alpha   90.00
_cell.angle_beta   90.00
_cell.angle_gamma   90.00
#
_symmetry.space_group_name_H-M   'P 1'
#
loop_
_entity.id
_entity.type
_entity.pdbx_description
1 polymer ?
#
loop_
_entity_poly.entity_id
_entity_poly.type
_entity_poly.pdbx_seq_one_letter_code
_entity_poly.pdbx_strand_id
1 'polypeptide(L)'
;MEAPTPLLRGLLMICVAFFACMGAAHFFGLKIPVLFVYWDPPFYAYQDKIIAFTLVTYMALFFGAARHRVMVPYALVSIWATVIGLALVNLSDALAQVLNGGGTLAYWLITAAFGGLAAILTLIWVRDAKAR
;
A
#
# COMPACT_ATOMS: atom_id res chain seq x y z
N MET A 1 7.11 -14.78 20.71
CA MET A 1 6.09 -14.28 19.78
C MET A 1 6.07 -15.19 18.55
N GLU A 2 4.96 -15.84 18.26
CA GLU A 2 4.88 -16.80 17.15
C GLU A 2 4.91 -16.11 15.79
N ALA A 3 5.48 -16.79 14.79
CA ALA A 3 5.46 -16.34 13.41
C ALA A 3 4.10 -16.65 12.74
N PRO A 4 3.69 -15.88 11.71
CA PRO A 4 2.59 -16.26 10.82
C PRO A 4 2.86 -17.58 10.10
N THR A 5 1.82 -18.15 9.47
CA THR A 5 1.97 -19.31 8.59
C THR A 5 2.91 -18.97 7.42
N PRO A 6 3.57 -19.97 6.79
CA PRO A 6 4.48 -19.71 5.68
C PRO A 6 3.86 -18.91 4.54
N LEU A 7 2.58 -19.17 4.22
CA LEU A 7 1.83 -18.44 3.20
C LEU A 7 1.65 -16.97 3.58
N LEU A 8 1.08 -16.69 4.76
CA LEU A 8 0.86 -15.32 5.22
C LEU A 8 2.18 -14.56 5.34
N ARG A 9 3.22 -15.21 5.87
CA ARG A 9 4.58 -14.65 5.97
C ARG A 9 5.13 -14.28 4.59
N GLY A 10 4.99 -15.16 3.60
CA GLY A 10 5.44 -14.91 2.24
C GLY A 10 4.77 -13.69 1.62
N LEU A 11 3.45 -13.57 1.75
CA LEU A 11 2.69 -12.43 1.24
C LEU A 11 3.06 -11.12 1.95
N LEU A 12 3.26 -11.15 3.27
CA LEU A 12 3.73 -9.98 4.02
C LEU A 12 5.13 -9.54 3.56
N MET A 13 6.04 -10.47 3.28
CA MET A 13 7.37 -10.16 2.74
C MET A 13 7.30 -9.62 1.30
N ILE A 14 6.37 -10.09 0.48
CA ILE A 14 6.10 -9.50 -0.84
C ILE A 14 5.66 -8.04 -0.69
N CYS A 15 4.80 -7.72 0.28
CA CYS A 15 4.42 -6.34 0.58
C CYS A 15 5.62 -5.48 0.99
N VAL A 16 6.54 -6.02 1.81
CA VAL A 16 7.78 -5.31 2.17
C VAL A 16 8.59 -4.96 0.93
N ALA A 17 8.80 -5.93 0.03
CA ALA A 17 9.54 -5.70 -1.22
C ALA A 17 8.81 -4.68 -2.11
N PHE A 18 7.49 -4.76 -2.20
CA PHE A 18 6.68 -3.82 -2.95
C PHE A 18 6.79 -2.39 -2.42
N PHE A 19 6.65 -2.17 -1.11
CA PHE A 19 6.82 -0.85 -0.50
C PHE A 19 8.24 -0.31 -0.63
N ALA A 20 9.26 -1.19 -0.62
CA ALA A 20 10.63 -0.79 -0.90
C ALA A 20 10.81 -0.28 -2.34
N CYS A 21 10.26 -1.01 -3.32
CA CYS A 21 10.29 -0.60 -4.73
C CYS A 21 9.52 0.72 -4.95
N MET A 22 8.34 0.86 -4.35
CA MET A 22 7.54 2.09 -4.39
C MET A 22 8.28 3.26 -3.75
N GLY A 23 8.93 3.06 -2.60
CA GLY A 23 9.72 4.07 -1.93
C GLY A 23 10.92 4.53 -2.77
N ALA A 24 11.62 3.59 -3.40
CA ALA A 24 12.69 3.92 -4.35
C ALA A 24 12.16 4.70 -5.56
N ALA A 25 11.02 4.29 -6.13
CA ALA A 25 10.42 4.99 -7.26
C ALA A 25 10.07 6.44 -6.91
N HIS A 26 9.42 6.69 -5.77
CA HIS A 26 9.15 8.06 -5.32
C HIS A 26 10.45 8.83 -5.01
N PHE A 27 11.43 8.23 -4.33
CA PHE A 27 12.68 8.91 -3.98
C PHE A 27 13.47 9.40 -5.21
N PHE A 28 13.51 8.58 -6.26
CA PHE A 28 14.22 8.90 -7.51
C PHE A 28 13.33 9.56 -8.58
N GLY A 29 12.03 9.79 -8.30
CA GLY A 29 11.09 10.38 -9.25
C GLY A 29 10.77 9.49 -10.46
N LEU A 30 10.87 8.16 -10.31
CA LEU A 30 10.56 7.21 -11.36
C LEU A 30 9.05 7.06 -11.51
N LYS A 31 8.46 7.74 -12.49
CA LYS A 31 7.01 7.75 -12.80
C LYS A 31 6.54 6.46 -13.49
N ILE A 32 6.75 5.32 -12.83
CA ILE A 32 6.32 4.00 -13.31
C ILE A 32 4.90 3.75 -12.79
N PRO A 33 3.88 3.57 -13.66
CA PRO A 33 2.54 3.21 -13.23
C PRO A 33 2.58 1.98 -12.30
N VAL A 34 1.72 1.93 -11.28
CA VAL A 34 1.69 0.93 -10.18
C VAL A 34 2.70 1.18 -9.04
N LEU A 35 3.94 1.57 -9.35
CA LEU A 35 4.94 1.92 -8.32
C LEU A 35 4.88 3.39 -7.89
N PHE A 36 4.11 4.20 -8.60
CA PHE A 36 3.91 5.60 -8.31
C PHE A 36 2.41 5.86 -8.35
N VAL A 37 1.78 5.98 -7.18
CA VAL A 37 0.35 6.31 -7.12
C VAL A 37 0.20 7.78 -7.50
N TYR A 38 -0.68 8.06 -8.46
CA TYR A 38 -0.79 9.38 -9.11
C TYR A 38 0.52 9.78 -9.82
N TRP A 39 0.91 9.05 -10.88
CA TRP A 39 2.19 9.27 -11.57
C TRP A 39 2.21 10.51 -12.48
N ASP A 40 1.05 10.99 -12.90
CA ASP A 40 0.86 12.01 -13.93
C ASP A 40 0.37 13.40 -13.45
N PRO A 41 -0.29 13.58 -12.28
CA PRO A 41 -0.55 14.92 -11.77
C PRO A 41 0.76 15.71 -11.48
N PRO A 42 0.75 17.05 -11.62
CA PRO A 42 1.84 17.89 -11.14
C PRO A 42 2.04 17.72 -9.63
N PHE A 43 3.19 17.17 -9.24
CA PHE A 43 3.64 17.06 -7.86
C PHE A 43 4.92 17.84 -7.66
N TYR A 44 5.12 18.31 -6.43
CA TYR A 44 6.39 18.89 -6.03
C TYR A 44 7.34 17.77 -5.60
N ALA A 45 8.60 17.81 -6.06
CA ALA A 45 9.60 16.77 -5.76
C ALA A 45 9.84 16.52 -4.26
N TYR A 46 9.51 17.47 -3.37
CA TYR A 46 9.60 17.24 -1.93
C TYR A 46 8.49 16.31 -1.40
N GLN A 47 7.31 16.28 -2.03
CA GLN A 47 6.19 15.43 -1.65
C GLN A 47 6.54 13.96 -1.90
N ASP A 48 7.18 13.66 -3.03
CA ASP A 48 7.67 12.32 -3.33
C ASP A 48 8.70 11.83 -2.32
N LYS A 49 9.58 12.71 -1.85
CA LYS A 49 10.53 12.37 -0.79
C LYS A 49 9.80 12.04 0.52
N ILE A 50 8.78 12.81 0.88
CA ILE A 50 7.95 12.52 2.06
C ILE A 50 7.30 11.13 1.90
N ILE A 51 6.68 10.85 0.75
CA ILE A 51 6.05 9.55 0.47
C ILE A 51 7.09 8.42 0.60
N ALA A 52 8.26 8.56 -0.01
CA ALA A 52 9.33 7.58 0.07
C ALA A 52 9.72 7.23 1.52
N PHE A 53 9.86 8.22 2.40
CA PHE A 53 10.16 7.98 3.81
C PHE A 53 8.99 7.41 4.59
N THR A 54 7.74 7.77 4.26
CA THR A 54 6.57 7.12 4.87
C THR A 54 6.48 5.64 4.48
N LEU A 55 6.92 5.25 3.29
CA LEU A 55 6.90 3.85 2.87
C LEU A 55 7.90 2.98 3.66
N VAL A 56 8.95 3.57 4.23
CA VAL A 56 9.84 2.87 5.17
C VAL A 56 9.09 2.40 6.42
N THR A 57 8.10 3.16 6.90
CA THR A 57 7.29 2.74 8.06
C THR A 57 6.37 1.58 7.71
N TYR A 58 5.80 1.56 6.50
CA TYR A 58 5.09 0.40 5.96
C TYR A 58 6.01 -0.82 5.86
N MET A 59 7.22 -0.66 5.32
CA MET A 59 8.19 -1.76 5.26
C MET A 59 8.49 -2.34 6.65
N ALA A 60 8.76 -1.49 7.64
CA ALA A 60 9.05 -1.90 9.00
C ALA A 60 7.86 -2.63 9.65
N LEU A 61 6.65 -2.09 9.48
CA LEU A 61 5.41 -2.67 10.01
C LEU A 61 5.11 -4.04 9.39
N PHE A 62 5.19 -4.16 8.08
CA PHE A 62 4.95 -5.42 7.37
C PHE A 62 6.04 -6.46 7.62
N PHE A 63 7.30 -6.02 7.76
CA PHE A 63 8.38 -6.90 8.21
C PHE A 63 8.13 -7.41 9.62
N GLY A 64 7.74 -6.51 10.54
CA GLY A 64 7.32 -6.88 11.90
C GLY A 64 6.18 -7.89 11.90
N ALA A 65 5.15 -7.68 11.08
CA ALA A 65 4.04 -8.61 10.87
C ALA A 65 4.50 -9.97 10.32
N ALA A 66 5.46 -9.99 9.40
CA ALA A 66 6.03 -11.22 8.86
C ALA A 66 6.82 -12.02 9.92
N ARG A 67 7.38 -11.35 10.93
CA ARG A 67 8.13 -11.98 12.03
C ARG A 67 7.27 -12.36 13.23
N HIS A 68 6.24 -11.57 13.51
CA HIS A 68 5.44 -11.67 14.72
C HIS A 68 3.95 -11.57 14.39
N ARG A 69 3.21 -12.66 14.59
CA ARG A 69 1.78 -12.74 14.25
C ARG A 69 0.93 -11.68 14.94
N VAL A 70 1.31 -11.27 16.16
CA VAL A 70 0.63 -10.19 16.90
C VAL A 70 0.65 -8.85 16.16
N MET A 71 1.62 -8.64 15.27
CA MET A 71 1.74 -7.41 14.48
C MET A 71 0.85 -7.41 13.22
N VAL A 72 0.29 -8.55 12.82
CA VAL A 72 -0.52 -8.68 11.59
C VAL A 72 -1.75 -7.76 11.57
N PRO A 73 -2.57 -7.64 12.64
CA PRO A 73 -3.71 -6.74 12.64
C PRO A 73 -3.33 -5.28 12.36
N TYR A 74 -2.19 -4.82 12.86
CA TYR A 74 -1.72 -3.45 12.63
C TYR A 74 -1.31 -3.23 11.17
N ALA A 75 -0.64 -4.21 10.56
CA ALA A 75 -0.35 -4.18 9.13
C ALA A 75 -1.65 -4.17 8.30
N LEU A 76 -2.66 -4.98 8.66
CA LEU A 76 -3.97 -4.97 7.99
C LEU A 76 -4.68 -3.64 8.13
N VAL A 77 -4.70 -3.04 9.32
CA VAL A 77 -5.29 -1.70 9.54
C VAL A 77 -4.60 -0.67 8.66
N SER A 78 -3.26 -0.70 8.58
CA SER A 78 -2.51 0.26 7.78
C SER A 78 -2.87 0.19 6.29
N ILE A 79 -2.94 -1.01 5.68
CA ILE A 79 -3.28 -1.14 4.26
C ILE A 79 -4.75 -0.84 3.97
N TRP A 80 -5.68 -1.18 4.87
CA TRP A 80 -7.08 -0.76 4.74
C TRP A 80 -7.22 0.77 4.85
N ALA A 81 -6.49 1.41 5.75
CA ALA A 81 -6.43 2.86 5.82
C ALA A 81 -5.86 3.48 4.54
N THR A 82 -4.84 2.87 3.92
CA THR A 82 -4.34 3.28 2.60
C THR A 82 -5.45 3.21 1.55
N VAL A 83 -6.18 2.09 1.47
CA VAL A 83 -7.26 1.91 0.47
C VAL A 83 -8.34 2.97 0.63
N ILE A 84 -8.77 3.24 1.86
CA ILE A 84 -9.76 4.29 2.16
C ILE A 84 -9.21 5.66 1.76
N GLY A 85 -7.97 5.98 2.14
CA GLY A 85 -7.32 7.24 1.79
C GLY A 85 -7.26 7.45 0.27
N LEU A 86 -6.84 6.43 -0.49
CA LEU A 86 -6.79 6.49 -1.95
C LEU A 86 -8.18 6.65 -2.57
N ALA A 87 -9.20 5.95 -2.05
CA ALA A 87 -10.56 6.12 -2.51
C ALA A 87 -11.07 7.55 -2.27
N LEU A 88 -10.79 8.14 -1.10
CA LEU A 88 -11.16 9.52 -0.79
C LEU A 88 -10.44 10.52 -1.70
N VAL A 89 -9.16 10.31 -2.01
CA VAL A 89 -8.41 11.16 -2.96
C VAL A 89 -8.99 11.03 -4.38
N ASN A 90 -9.31 9.81 -4.83
CA ASN A 90 -9.94 9.59 -6.15
C ASN A 90 -11.30 10.27 -6.30
N LEU A 91 -12.02 10.47 -5.19
CA LEU A 91 -13.32 11.16 -5.14
C LEU A 91 -13.19 12.67 -4.91
N SER A 92 -11.99 13.17 -4.63
CA SER A 92 -11.80 14.57 -4.21
C SER A 92 -11.85 15.55 -5.37
N ASP A 93 -12.43 16.73 -5.12
CA ASP A 93 -12.39 17.86 -6.04
C ASP A 93 -10.95 18.33 -6.29
N ALA A 94 -10.06 18.17 -5.30
CA ALA A 94 -8.65 18.52 -5.42
C ALA A 94 -7.96 17.72 -6.53
N LEU A 95 -8.18 16.40 -6.60
CA LEU A 95 -7.66 15.59 -7.70
C LEU A 95 -8.32 15.99 -9.02
N ALA A 96 -9.64 16.18 -9.05
CA ALA A 96 -10.36 16.56 -10.26
C ALA A 96 -9.86 17.88 -10.88
N GLN A 97 -9.55 18.88 -10.04
CA GLN A 97 -8.97 20.15 -10.47
C GLN A 97 -7.62 19.96 -11.14
N VAL A 98 -6.78 19.09 -10.58
CA VAL A 98 -5.44 18.84 -11.09
C VAL A 98 -5.46 18.04 -12.40
N LEU A 99 -6.43 17.15 -12.57
CA LEU A 99 -6.59 16.36 -13.81
C LEU A 99 -7.17 17.16 -14.98
N ASN A 100 -7.82 18.30 -14.73
CA ASN A 100 -8.39 19.18 -15.75
C ASN A 100 -9.22 18.43 -16.82
N GLY A 101 -10.14 17.58 -16.37
CA GLY A 101 -10.98 16.73 -17.24
C GLY A 101 -10.39 15.37 -17.62
N GLY A 102 -9.19 15.04 -17.15
CA GLY A 102 -8.59 13.71 -17.26
C GLY A 102 -9.36 12.64 -16.48
N GLY A 103 -9.34 11.39 -16.97
CA GLY A 103 -10.03 10.26 -16.35
C GLY A 103 -9.30 9.70 -15.12
N THR A 104 -10.04 9.11 -14.18
CA THR A 104 -9.50 8.54 -12.92
C THR A 104 -9.43 7.02 -12.90
N LEU A 105 -9.81 6.34 -14.00
CA LEU A 105 -9.93 4.88 -14.06
C LEU A 105 -8.66 4.17 -13.59
N ALA A 106 -7.50 4.64 -14.03
CA ALA A 106 -6.24 3.98 -13.71
C ALA A 106 -5.87 4.13 -12.21
N TYR A 107 -6.28 5.21 -11.54
CA TYR A 107 -6.14 5.35 -10.08
C TYR A 107 -7.09 4.43 -9.31
N TRP A 108 -8.30 4.22 -9.83
CA TRP A 108 -9.24 3.25 -9.29
C TRP A 108 -8.73 1.82 -9.42
N LEU A 109 -8.07 1.47 -10.52
CA LEU A 109 -7.43 0.16 -10.68
C LEU A 109 -6.33 -0.07 -9.63
N ILE A 110 -5.50 0.94 -9.36
CA ILE A 110 -4.48 0.86 -8.29
C ILE A 110 -5.15 0.71 -6.92
N THR A 111 -6.19 1.50 -6.64
CA THR A 111 -6.93 1.44 -5.37
C THR A 111 -7.56 0.06 -5.17
N ALA A 112 -8.15 -0.50 -6.23
CA ALA A 112 -8.71 -1.85 -6.23
C ALA A 112 -7.63 -2.92 -6.03
N ALA A 113 -6.42 -2.76 -6.59
CA ALA A 113 -5.31 -3.67 -6.37
C ALA A 113 -4.86 -3.69 -4.90
N PHE A 114 -4.73 -2.52 -4.26
CA PHE A 114 -4.48 -2.43 -2.82
C PHE A 114 -5.62 -3.05 -2.00
N GLY A 115 -6.88 -2.81 -2.38
CA GLY A 115 -8.05 -3.40 -1.74
C GLY A 115 -8.08 -4.92 -1.83
N GLY A 116 -7.77 -5.48 -3.01
CA GLY A 116 -7.65 -6.91 -3.23
C GLY A 116 -6.54 -7.54 -2.39
N LEU A 117 -5.37 -6.89 -2.33
CA LEU A 117 -4.26 -7.32 -1.48
C LEU A 117 -4.66 -7.32 0.01
N ALA A 118 -5.28 -6.24 0.49
CA ALA A 118 -5.78 -6.13 1.87
C ALA A 118 -6.79 -7.23 2.19
N ALA A 119 -7.73 -7.51 1.28
CA ALA A 119 -8.73 -8.56 1.43
C ALA A 119 -8.07 -9.95 1.49
N ILE A 120 -7.14 -10.27 0.58
CA ILE A 120 -6.42 -11.56 0.56
C ILE A 120 -5.67 -11.78 1.88
N LEU A 121 -4.90 -10.78 2.34
CA LEU A 121 -4.16 -10.87 3.60
C LEU A 121 -5.11 -11.07 4.79
N THR A 122 -6.24 -10.34 4.83
CA THR A 122 -7.25 -10.45 5.88
C THR A 122 -7.89 -11.85 5.88
N LEU A 123 -8.29 -12.37 4.72
CA LEU A 123 -8.91 -13.68 4.59
C LEU A 123 -7.97 -14.80 5.04
N ILE A 124 -6.70 -14.74 4.64
CA ILE A 124 -5.70 -15.73 5.07
C ILE A 124 -5.47 -15.62 6.57
N TRP A 125 -5.32 -14.42 7.12
CA TRP A 125 -5.13 -14.22 8.55
C TRP A 125 -6.29 -14.80 9.39
N VAL A 126 -7.53 -14.50 9.00
CA VAL A 126 -8.76 -15.02 9.63
C VAL A 126 -8.86 -16.54 9.51
N ARG A 127 -8.60 -17.10 8.33
CA ARG A 127 -8.61 -18.55 8.11
C ARG A 127 -7.58 -19.24 9.01
N ASP A 128 -6.36 -18.71 9.06
CA ASP A 128 -5.27 -19.26 9.87
C ASP A 128 -5.53 -19.11 11.38
N ALA A 129 -6.37 -18.13 11.79
CA ALA A 129 -6.79 -17.97 13.17
C ALA A 129 -7.86 -19.00 13.57
N LYS A 130 -8.74 -19.40 12.65
CA LYS A 130 -9.78 -20.42 12.88
C LYS A 130 -9.25 -21.86 12.86
N ALA A 131 -8.11 -22.09 12.20
CA ALA A 131 -7.48 -23.41 12.08
C ALA A 131 -6.56 -23.78 13.26
N ARG A 132 -6.58 -22.98 14.34
CA ARG A 132 -5.79 -23.14 15.55
C ARG A 132 -6.73 -23.20 16.74
#